data_AF-A0A4R6ABX0-F1
#
_entry.id   AF-A0A4R6ABX0-F1
#
_cell.length_a   1.000
_cell.length_b   1.000
_cell.length_c   1.000
_cell.angle_alpha   90.00
_cell.angle_beta   90.00
_cell.angle_gamma   90.00
#
_symmetry.space_group_name_H-M   'P 1'
#
loop_
_entity.id
_entity.type
_entity.pdbx_description
1 polymer ?
#
loop_
_entity_poly.entity_id
_entity_poly.type
_entity_poly.pdbx_seq_one_letter_code
_entity_poly.pdbx_strand_id
1 'polypeptide(L)' 'MSEKPVDLEGDLPPTGVFDAPETEEVTTSRVSCDGGMTHPRVWLQIPEERGWVECGYCDKRFVLKDGADGH' A
#
# COMPACT_ATOMS: atom_id res chain seq x y z
N MET A 1 -9.74 16.40 50.69
CA MET A 1 -9.65 15.29 49.73
C MET A 1 -9.08 15.90 48.46
N SER A 2 -7.77 15.76 48.29
CA SER A 2 -6.96 16.47 47.30
C SER A 2 -7.45 16.21 45.89
N GLU A 3 -7.60 17.28 45.12
CA GLU A 3 -7.80 17.22 43.68
C GLU A 3 -6.66 16.44 43.03
N LYS A 4 -6.99 15.59 42.05
CA LYS A 4 -6.02 15.14 41.06
C LYS A 4 -6.54 15.53 39.68
N PRO A 5 -6.03 16.62 39.10
CA PRO A 5 -6.29 16.94 37.71
C PRO A 5 -5.56 15.87 36.87
N VAL A 6 -6.29 15.30 35.93
CA VAL A 6 -5.71 14.42 34.91
C VAL A 6 -5.46 15.31 33.68
N ASP A 7 -4.48 16.19 33.82
CA ASP A 7 -3.90 16.92 32.71
C ASP A 7 -3.09 15.88 31.91
N LEU A 8 -3.73 15.19 30.98
CA LEU A 8 -3.06 14.34 30.01
C LEU A 8 -2.49 15.22 28.89
N GLU A 9 -1.58 16.13 29.25
CA GLU A 9 -0.65 16.77 28.32
C GLU A 9 0.51 15.80 28.08
N GLY A 10 0.20 14.67 27.44
CA GLY A 10 1.20 13.86 26.78
C GLY A 10 1.09 14.18 25.31
N ASP A 11 2.10 14.85 24.75
CA ASP A 11 2.37 14.91 23.32
C ASP A 11 2.08 13.53 22.73
N LEU A 12 0.93 13.40 22.06
CA LEU A 12 0.61 12.18 21.36
C LEU A 12 1.76 12.02 20.36
N PRO A 13 2.55 10.92 20.39
CA PRO A 13 3.43 10.64 19.27
C PRO A 13 2.54 10.68 18.03
N PRO A 14 2.98 11.19 16.87
CA PRO A 14 2.15 11.19 15.68
C PRO A 14 1.76 9.74 15.37
N THR A 15 0.61 9.31 15.88
CA THR A 15 0.02 8.00 15.66
C THR A 15 -0.50 8.06 14.24
N GLY A 16 0.39 7.77 13.30
CA GLY A 16 0.05 7.93 11.89
C GLY A 16 1.21 7.77 10.93
N VAL A 17 2.37 7.27 11.37
CA VAL A 17 3.29 6.64 10.41
C VAL A 17 2.72 5.25 10.14
N PHE A 18 1.65 5.20 9.35
CA PHE A 18 1.32 3.98 8.64
C PHE A 18 2.55 3.69 7.78
N ASP A 19 3.22 2.58 8.09
CA ASP A 19 4.30 2.04 7.27
C ASP A 19 3.85 2.15 5.81
N ALA A 20 4.68 2.77 4.97
CA ALA A 20 4.29 3.06 3.60
C ALA A 20 3.75 1.77 2.97
N PRO A 21 2.62 1.84 2.23
CA PRO A 21 2.02 0.63 1.66
C PRO A 21 3.09 -0.13 0.88
N GLU A 22 3.15 -1.45 1.05
CA GLU A 22 4.13 -2.31 0.37
C GLU A 22 3.99 -2.13 -1.15
N THR A 23 4.82 -1.24 -1.69
CA THR A 23 4.87 -0.89 -3.10
C THR A 23 5.94 -1.72 -3.81
N GLU A 24 5.52 -2.42 -4.86
CA GLU A 24 6.40 -3.20 -5.74
C GLU A 24 6.47 -2.52 -7.10
N GLU A 25 7.65 -2.12 -7.52
CA GLU A 25 7.86 -1.53 -8.84
C GLU A 25 7.92 -2.63 -9.91
N VAL A 26 7.06 -2.53 -10.91
CA VAL A 26 6.98 -3.47 -12.02
C VAL A 26 7.33 -2.79 -13.34
N THR A 27 7.86 -3.56 -14.28
CA THR A 27 8.24 -3.08 -15.62
C THR A 27 7.20 -3.43 -16.68
N THR A 28 6.05 -3.95 -16.29
CA THR A 28 4.96 -4.29 -17.21
C THR A 28 3.63 -3.88 -16.62
N SER A 29 2.73 -3.41 -17.48
CA SER A 29 1.39 -3.05 -17.07
C SER A 29 0.55 -4.27 -16.69
N ARG A 30 0.93 -5.48 -17.09
CA ARG A 30 0.22 -6.71 -16.75
C ARG A 30 0.93 -7.49 -15.65
N VAL A 31 0.44 -7.38 -14.42
CA VAL A 31 1.05 -8.00 -13.24
C VAL A 31 0.31 -9.28 -12.85
N SER A 32 1.05 -10.36 -12.61
CA SER A 32 0.52 -11.54 -11.93
C SER A 32 0.78 -11.44 -10.44
N CYS A 33 -0.25 -11.20 -9.64
CA CYS A 33 -0.14 -11.26 -8.18
C CYS A 33 -0.46 -12.69 -7.74
N ASP A 34 0.54 -13.40 -7.23
CA ASP A 34 0.39 -14.80 -6.79
C ASP A 34 -0.16 -14.92 -5.37
N GLY A 35 -0.14 -13.83 -4.57
CA GLY A 35 -0.77 -13.77 -3.25
C GLY A 35 -0.26 -14.74 -2.18
N GLY A 36 0.61 -15.70 -2.54
CA GLY A 36 1.09 -16.75 -1.67
C GLY A 36 -0.06 -17.55 -1.05
N MET A 37 -0.25 -17.40 0.26
CA MET A 37 -1.32 -18.08 1.01
C MET A 37 -2.62 -17.27 1.10
N THR A 38 -2.61 -16.01 0.65
CA THR A 38 -3.69 -15.05 0.90
C THR A 38 -4.75 -15.06 -0.21
N HIS A 39 -4.39 -15.41 -1.45
CA HIS A 39 -5.31 -15.65 -2.58
C HIS A 39 -4.61 -16.43 -3.72
N PRO A 40 -5.36 -17.11 -4.62
CA PRO A 40 -4.79 -17.71 -5.82
C PRO A 40 -4.27 -16.65 -6.81
N ARG A 41 -3.40 -17.06 -7.75
CA ARG A 41 -2.87 -16.17 -8.79
C ARG A 41 -3.97 -15.39 -9.52
N VAL A 42 -3.88 -14.07 -9.45
CA VAL A 42 -4.71 -13.13 -10.22
C VAL A 42 -3.86 -12.29 -11.15
N TRP A 43 -4.48 -11.83 -12.23
CA TRP A 43 -3.86 -10.93 -13.19
C TRP A 43 -4.48 -9.55 -13.04
N LEU A 44 -3.64 -8.55 -12.79
CA LEU A 44 -4.01 -7.15 -12.62
C LEU A 44 -3.45 -6.35 -13.78
N GLN A 45 -4.24 -5.43 -14.30
CA GLN A 45 -3.82 -4.47 -15.32
C GLN A 45 -3.58 -3.12 -14.65
N ILE A 46 -2.38 -2.58 -14.79
CA ILE A 46 -2.03 -1.23 -14.37
C ILE A 46 -2.54 -0.25 -15.44
N PRO A 47 -3.38 0.74 -15.06
CA PRO A 47 -3.74 1.81 -15.96
C PRO A 47 -2.54 2.75 -16.15
N GLU A 48 -2.18 3.06 -17.39
CA GLU A 48 -1.08 3.99 -17.70
C GLU A 48 -1.38 5.41 -17.20
N GLU A 49 -2.66 5.82 -17.16
CA GLU A 49 -3.10 7.11 -16.62
C GLU A 49 -2.80 7.28 -15.12
N ARG A 50 -2.83 6.16 -14.37
CA ARG A 50 -2.64 6.14 -12.93
C ARG A 50 -1.21 5.75 -12.57
N GLY A 51 -0.59 4.88 -13.36
CA GLY A 51 0.75 4.34 -13.15
C GLY A 51 0.84 3.31 -12.01
N TRP A 52 -0.28 2.91 -11.39
CA TRP A 52 -0.27 1.90 -10.33
C TRP A 52 -1.60 1.13 -10.23
N VAL A 53 -1.55 -0.09 -9.68
CA VAL A 53 -2.71 -0.92 -9.35
C VAL A 53 -2.50 -1.60 -8.00
N GLU A 54 -3.57 -1.82 -7.25
CA GLU A 54 -3.54 -2.52 -5.97
C GLU A 54 -4.20 -3.89 -6.09
N CYS A 55 -3.60 -4.90 -5.46
CA CYS A 55 -4.27 -6.20 -5.31
C CYS A 55 -5.26 -6.12 -4.15
N GLY A 56 -6.56 -6.22 -4.43
CA GLY A 56 -7.62 -6.15 -3.41
C GLY A 56 -7.66 -7.28 -2.38
N TYR A 57 -6.68 -8.20 -2.39
CA TYR A 57 -6.56 -9.32 -1.44
C TYR A 57 -5.30 -9.23 -0.58
N CYS A 58 -4.21 -8.68 -1.13
CA CYS A 58 -2.91 -8.60 -0.45
C CYS A 58 -2.52 -7.17 -0.09
N ASP A 59 -3.31 -6.17 -0.49
CA ASP A 59 -3.01 -4.73 -0.35
C ASP A 59 -1.65 -4.30 -0.91
N LYS A 60 -0.99 -5.18 -1.70
CA LYS A 60 0.27 -4.91 -2.38
C LYS A 60 -0.01 -3.99 -3.55
N ARG A 61 0.70 -2.86 -3.61
CA ARG A 61 0.56 -1.85 -4.65
C ARG A 61 1.64 -2.06 -5.69
N PHE A 62 1.26 -2.31 -6.93
CA PHE A 62 2.19 -2.42 -8.04
C PHE A 62 2.28 -1.08 -8.76
N VAL A 63 3.48 -0.53 -8.85
CA VAL A 63 3.76 0.76 -9.50
C VAL A 63 4.51 0.49 -10.79
N LEU A 64 4.01 1.01 -11.90
CA LEU A 64 4.63 0.90 -13.20
C LEU A 64 5.84 1.83 -13.27
N LYS A 65 7.00 1.31 -13.66
CA LYS A 65 8.20 2.12 -13.89
C LYS A 65 8.01 3.06 -15.08
N ASP A 66 8.54 4.27 -14.96
CA ASP A 66 8.58 5.25 -16.03
C ASP A 66 9.30 4.66 -17.26
N GLY A 67 8.57 4.51 -18.37
CA GLY A 67 9.07 3.86 -19.60
C GLY A 67 8.80 2.35 -19.73
N ALA A 68 8.01 1.75 -18.85
CA ALA A 68 7.52 0.39 -19.04
C ALA A 68 6.43 0.34 -20.12
N ASP A 69 6.80 -0.20 -21.28
CA ASP A 69 5.96 -0.35 -22.46
C ASP A 69 4.76 -1.27 -22.17
N GLY A 70 3.56 -0.69 -22.10
CA GLY A 70 2.30 -1.42 -22.02
C GLY A 70 1.86 -1.83 -23.42
N HIS A 71 2.33 -2.98 -23.90
CA HIS A 71 1.85 -3.56 -25.16
C HIS A 71 0.51 -4.31 -24.99
#